data_AF-A0A2E6QWI0-F1
#
_entry.id   AF-A0A2E6QWI0-F1
#
_cell.length_a   1.000
_cell.length_b   1.000
_cell.length_c   1.000
_cell.angle_alpha   90.00
_cell.angle_beta   90.00
_cell.angle_gamma   90.00
#
_symmetry.space_group_name_H-M   'P 1'
#
loop_
_entity.id
_entity.type
_entity.pdbx_description
1 polymer ?
#
loop_
_entity_poly.entity_id
_entity_poly.type
_entity_poly.pdbx_seq_one_letter_code
_entity_poly.pdbx_strand_id
1 'polypeptide(L)'
;MRRFIQYIKHTFHHKVSFWKLKTLKSKLWEYGPTFLIILIIVELLEHFGLPILFYYLGNNVHDFFYMLIPTPLLVCLHFITTPIVFFIYLKIKKKSLKISEFYRNTLKLLTSISVAQFIPIIITPILTQYFTPEDFGIYGLYVSICSIFGIIASGKYDIAIMLPKRKIDSANILVLSFFITFLFSTLFLSILNIFNEAFFELTKSSFLKKYYFIIPLSIFLISINQSILVWFNRHKKYNWIANQNLLKSGSNSGVALLLGIKAIDLGLILAQIIALTLISFFNIFNFIKEFKFSFINQNTIRKNFLKYIDFLKFSSVSNLFNSFSSMGMTTLIIIFFGPKVAGLYFLAEKLIGIPISFITSSVSQVYFQKASKLFYSDKNALLRLTNEIQKNIFYILFPFLMICSLFGEKLFLIFGQEWGEAGIILKYFVAFILLKNLYSPISHIGDILNKQRVLLLFNVSLFLFQLGSFYFLKEYNDIKYALLTASFFGAIHYLALNIYMKKELKNIS
;
A
#
# COMPACT_ATOMS: atom_id res chain seq x y z
N MET A 1 -8.03 40.08 17.93
CA MET A 1 -6.73 39.81 17.25
C MET A 1 -5.54 39.72 18.23
N ARG A 2 -5.21 40.73 19.04
CA ARG A 2 -4.07 40.69 20.00
C ARG A 2 -4.11 39.54 21.03
N ARG A 3 -5.28 39.25 21.62
CA ARG A 3 -5.47 38.12 22.57
C ARG A 3 -5.35 36.75 21.89
N PHE A 4 -5.75 36.63 20.62
CA PHE A 4 -5.60 35.40 19.83
C PHE A 4 -4.14 35.15 19.45
N ILE A 5 -3.40 36.20 19.08
CA ILE A 5 -1.95 36.12 18.84
C ILE A 5 -1.20 35.79 20.14
N GLN A 6 -1.60 36.36 21.28
CA GLN A 6 -1.05 35.98 22.59
C GLN A 6 -1.38 34.53 22.99
N TYR A 7 -2.60 34.06 22.72
CA TYR A 7 -3.00 32.66 22.94
C TYR A 7 -2.19 31.71 22.04
N ILE A 8 -2.06 31.98 20.75
CA ILE A 8 -1.21 31.19 19.85
C ILE A 8 0.24 31.25 20.33
N LYS A 9 0.79 32.42 20.67
CA LYS A 9 2.17 32.53 21.14
C LYS A 9 2.38 31.78 22.46
N HIS A 10 1.42 31.82 23.38
CA HIS A 10 1.45 31.09 24.66
C HIS A 10 1.28 29.59 24.47
N THR A 11 0.29 29.13 23.71
CA THR A 11 0.02 27.71 23.43
C THR A 11 1.11 27.10 22.57
N PHE A 12 1.67 27.83 21.60
CA PHE A 12 2.81 27.39 20.80
C PHE A 12 4.08 27.38 21.65
N HIS A 13 4.33 28.39 22.50
CA HIS A 13 5.47 28.37 23.41
C HIS A 13 5.37 27.24 24.45
N HIS A 14 4.18 26.94 24.97
CA HIS A 14 3.93 25.88 25.94
C HIS A 14 3.96 24.49 25.28
N LYS A 15 3.45 24.33 24.05
CA LYS A 15 3.59 23.08 23.27
C LYS A 15 5.04 22.87 22.83
N VAL A 16 5.73 23.90 22.33
CA VAL A 16 7.15 23.81 21.94
C VAL A 16 8.05 23.56 23.16
N SER A 17 7.77 24.18 24.32
CA SER A 17 8.51 23.90 25.56
C SER A 17 8.20 22.49 26.11
N PHE A 18 7.00 21.97 25.90
CA PHE A 18 6.63 20.59 26.25
C PHE A 18 7.30 19.55 25.34
N TRP A 19 7.40 19.84 24.04
CA TRP A 19 8.10 19.01 23.05
C TRP A 19 9.63 19.15 23.10
N LYS A 20 10.18 20.05 23.93
CA LYS A 20 11.62 20.04 24.25
C LYS A 20 11.99 18.68 24.85
N LEU A 21 13.03 18.08 24.29
CA LEU A 21 13.54 16.74 24.63
C LEU A 21 13.74 16.50 26.14
N LYS A 22 14.05 17.53 26.91
CA LYS A 22 14.29 17.46 28.37
C LYS A 22 12.98 17.23 29.16
N THR A 23 11.92 17.96 28.82
CA THR A 23 10.60 17.96 29.48
C THR A 23 9.80 16.70 29.11
N LEU A 24 9.81 16.34 27.82
CA LEU A 24 9.18 15.12 27.33
C LEU A 24 9.77 13.87 27.99
N LYS A 25 11.10 13.85 28.16
CA LYS A 25 11.81 12.75 28.82
C LYS A 25 11.47 12.62 30.30
N SER A 26 11.26 13.72 31.02
CA SER A 26 10.89 13.68 32.45
C SER A 26 9.46 13.18 32.64
N LYS A 27 8.50 13.68 31.87
CA LYS A 27 7.09 13.24 31.98
C LYS A 27 6.87 11.80 31.51
N LEU A 28 7.59 11.34 30.48
CA LEU A 28 7.57 9.93 30.06
C LEU A 28 8.18 8.98 31.11
N TRP A 29 9.12 9.47 31.92
CA TRP A 29 9.70 8.73 33.04
C TRP A 29 8.75 8.62 34.23
N GLU A 30 8.03 9.70 34.52
CA GLU A 30 7.14 9.82 35.68
C GLU A 30 5.81 9.07 35.49
N TYR A 31 5.20 9.14 34.29
CA TYR A 31 3.84 8.64 34.05
C TYR A 31 3.77 7.38 33.16
N GLY A 32 4.88 6.89 32.61
CA GLY A 32 4.97 5.57 31.98
C GLY A 32 3.89 5.23 30.94
N PRO A 33 3.31 4.01 30.94
CA PRO A 33 2.22 3.62 30.03
C PRO A 33 0.92 4.39 30.30
N THR A 34 0.74 4.94 31.50
CA THR A 34 -0.40 5.79 31.88
C THR A 34 -0.41 7.08 31.07
N PHE A 35 0.75 7.64 30.73
CA PHE A 35 0.83 8.76 29.78
C PHE A 35 0.31 8.38 28.39
N LEU A 36 0.58 7.15 27.95
CA LEU A 36 0.12 6.63 26.65
C LEU A 36 -1.38 6.34 26.66
N ILE A 37 -1.90 5.85 27.79
CA ILE A 37 -3.33 5.66 28.04
C ILE A 37 -4.04 7.01 28.16
N ILE A 38 -3.47 8.00 28.83
CA ILE A 38 -4.00 9.37 28.90
C ILE A 38 -3.97 10.00 27.51
N LEU A 39 -2.92 9.78 26.72
CA LEU A 39 -2.87 10.22 25.33
C LEU A 39 -4.02 9.57 24.53
N ILE A 40 -4.21 8.25 24.64
CA ILE A 40 -5.31 7.51 23.99
C ILE A 40 -6.70 7.93 24.50
N ILE A 41 -6.85 8.26 25.79
CA ILE A 41 -8.11 8.70 26.40
C ILE A 41 -8.43 10.14 26.02
N VAL A 42 -7.43 11.02 26.00
CA VAL A 42 -7.57 12.39 25.48
C VAL A 42 -7.87 12.35 23.98
N GLU A 43 -7.24 11.43 23.22
CA GLU A 43 -7.57 11.13 21.81
C GLU A 43 -9.02 10.64 21.66
N LEU A 44 -9.50 9.73 22.51
CA LEU A 44 -10.89 9.26 22.52
C LEU A 44 -11.88 10.38 22.88
N LEU A 45 -11.55 11.24 23.83
CA LEU A 45 -12.36 12.41 24.20
C LEU A 45 -12.37 13.48 23.10
N GLU A 46 -11.27 13.69 22.40
CA GLU A 46 -11.21 14.61 21.25
C GLU A 46 -11.95 14.03 20.02
N HIS A 47 -11.90 12.72 19.78
CA HIS A 47 -12.55 12.07 18.64
C HIS A 47 -14.03 11.74 18.84
N PHE A 48 -14.47 11.45 20.06
CA PHE A 48 -15.87 11.11 20.36
C PHE A 48 -16.58 12.19 21.18
N GLY A 49 -15.90 12.80 22.15
CA GLY A 49 -16.48 13.82 23.03
C GLY A 49 -16.79 15.13 22.31
N LEU A 50 -15.90 15.63 21.45
CA LEU A 50 -16.14 16.88 20.70
C LEU A 50 -17.28 16.77 19.66
N PRO A 51 -17.40 15.69 18.85
CA PRO A 51 -18.56 15.51 17.98
C PRO A 51 -19.88 15.35 18.73
N ILE A 52 -19.88 14.69 19.89
CA ILE A 52 -21.05 14.59 20.78
C ILE A 52 -21.40 15.97 21.36
N LEU A 53 -20.39 16.79 21.70
CA LEU A 53 -20.56 18.17 22.15
C LEU A 53 -21.12 19.07 21.02
N PHE A 54 -20.65 18.90 19.78
CA PHE A 54 -21.20 19.56 18.58
C PHE A 54 -22.67 19.18 18.34
N TYR A 55 -23.00 17.90 18.49
CA TYR A 55 -24.38 17.41 18.39
C TYR A 55 -25.28 17.98 19.49
N TYR A 56 -24.75 18.15 20.71
CA TYR A 56 -25.48 18.72 21.84
C TYR A 56 -25.64 20.25 21.77
N LEU A 57 -24.64 20.97 21.25
CA LEU A 57 -24.65 22.44 21.15
C LEU A 57 -25.45 22.98 19.94
N GLY A 58 -25.72 22.14 18.94
CA GLY A 58 -26.54 22.50 17.78
C GLY A 58 -26.03 23.71 16.98
N ASN A 59 -26.93 24.46 16.34
CA ASN A 59 -26.61 25.60 15.47
C ASN A 59 -26.19 26.90 16.22
N ASN A 60 -26.06 26.87 17.54
CA ASN A 60 -25.76 28.06 18.36
C ASN A 60 -24.26 28.20 18.69
N VAL A 61 -23.37 27.70 17.84
CA VAL A 61 -21.92 27.82 18.04
C VAL A 61 -21.42 29.09 17.35
N HIS A 62 -20.98 30.07 18.14
CA HIS A 62 -20.49 31.37 17.68
C HIS A 62 -19.23 31.22 16.80
N ASP A 63 -19.12 32.01 15.72
CA ASP A 63 -18.01 31.94 14.74
C ASP A 63 -16.59 32.00 15.33
N PHE A 64 -16.43 32.64 16.48
CA PHE A 64 -15.17 32.70 17.20
C PHE A 64 -14.69 31.33 17.73
N PHE A 65 -15.61 30.40 17.97
CA PHE A 65 -15.33 29.05 18.44
C PHE A 65 -14.81 28.15 17.30
N TYR A 66 -15.30 28.36 16.06
CA TYR A 66 -14.74 27.74 14.85
C TYR A 66 -13.33 28.25 14.53
N MET A 67 -13.04 29.52 14.86
CA MET A 67 -11.73 30.15 14.67
C MET A 67 -10.65 29.67 15.68
N LEU A 68 -11.07 29.04 16.78
CA LEU A 68 -10.21 28.51 17.84
C LEU A 68 -9.76 27.05 17.61
N ILE A 69 -10.26 26.40 16.55
CA ILE A 69 -9.87 25.05 16.16
C ILE A 69 -8.41 25.09 15.68
N PRO A 70 -7.46 24.46 16.37
CA PRO A 70 -6.07 24.54 15.96
C PRO A 70 -5.88 23.71 14.68
N THR A 71 -5.11 24.21 13.73
CA THR A 71 -4.76 23.59 12.43
C THR A 71 -4.36 22.09 12.47
N PRO A 72 -3.83 21.51 13.56
CA PRO A 72 -3.64 20.05 13.68
C PRO A 72 -4.93 19.22 13.56
N LEU A 73 -6.10 19.82 13.84
CA LEU A 73 -7.42 19.18 13.70
C LEU A 73 -7.78 18.88 12.22
N LEU A 74 -7.15 19.58 11.27
CA LEU A 74 -7.37 19.43 9.82
C LEU A 74 -6.33 18.52 9.13
N VAL A 75 -5.15 18.32 9.74
CA VAL A 75 -4.01 17.72 9.04
C VAL A 75 -3.69 16.29 9.49
N CYS A 76 -4.40 15.72 10.49
CA CYS A 76 -4.30 14.29 10.85
C CYS A 76 -2.86 13.73 10.86
N LEU A 77 -1.86 14.46 11.37
CA LEU A 77 -0.48 13.95 11.46
C LEU A 77 -0.28 12.95 12.62
N HIS A 78 -1.37 12.50 13.27
CA HIS A 78 -1.29 11.85 14.56
C HIS A 78 -0.98 10.35 14.53
N PHE A 79 -1.33 9.64 13.44
CA PHE A 79 -0.87 8.28 13.18
C PHE A 79 0.66 8.19 12.97
N ILE A 80 1.33 9.31 12.69
CA ILE A 80 2.80 9.44 12.67
C ILE A 80 3.31 9.71 14.09
N THR A 81 2.61 10.55 14.87
CA THR A 81 3.09 10.95 16.20
C THR A 81 3.07 9.81 17.22
N THR A 82 2.05 8.95 17.25
CA THR A 82 1.98 7.85 18.23
C THR A 82 3.12 6.83 18.08
N PRO A 83 3.44 6.32 16.86
CA PRO A 83 4.61 5.46 16.65
C PRO A 83 5.93 6.17 16.97
N ILE A 84 6.07 7.46 16.65
CA ILE A 84 7.28 8.25 16.92
C ILE A 84 7.46 8.46 18.42
N VAL A 85 6.42 8.86 19.14
CA VAL A 85 6.42 9.07 20.59
C VAL A 85 6.65 7.75 21.31
N PHE A 86 6.05 6.65 20.84
CA PHE A 86 6.32 5.30 21.36
C PHE A 86 7.77 4.87 21.12
N PHE A 87 8.35 5.19 19.96
CA PHE A 87 9.75 4.92 19.66
C PHE A 87 10.70 5.73 20.56
N ILE A 88 10.39 7.01 20.79
CA ILE A 88 11.12 7.89 21.72
C ILE A 88 11.01 7.33 23.15
N TYR A 89 9.82 6.94 23.58
CA TYR A 89 9.57 6.30 24.88
C TYR A 89 10.39 5.02 25.06
N LEU A 90 10.40 4.12 24.08
CA LEU A 90 11.18 2.88 24.13
C LEU A 90 12.70 3.13 24.15
N LYS A 91 13.18 4.14 23.42
CA LYS A 91 14.59 4.54 23.43
C LYS A 91 15.01 5.13 24.78
N ILE A 92 14.09 5.80 25.48
CA ILE A 92 14.27 6.32 26.84
C ILE A 92 14.17 5.20 27.89
N LYS A 93 13.25 4.25 27.73
CA LYS A 93 13.01 3.11 28.64
C LYS A 93 13.94 1.92 28.43
N LYS A 94 14.86 2.02 27.46
CA LYS A 94 15.96 1.07 27.18
C LYS A 94 16.80 0.71 28.42
N LYS A 95 16.70 1.50 29.50
CA LYS A 95 17.38 1.27 30.78
C LYS A 95 16.61 0.37 31.78
N SER A 96 15.33 0.05 31.58
CA SER A 96 14.52 -0.68 32.60
C SER A 96 13.58 -1.79 32.12
N LEU A 97 13.46 -2.07 30.82
CA LEU A 97 12.69 -3.22 30.33
C LEU A 97 13.53 -4.11 29.40
N LYS A 98 13.76 -5.37 29.80
CA LYS A 98 14.30 -6.44 28.95
C LYS A 98 13.26 -6.84 27.89
N ILE A 99 13.02 -5.96 26.92
CA ILE A 99 12.22 -6.29 25.73
C ILE A 99 13.02 -7.31 24.91
N SER A 100 12.42 -8.43 24.54
CA SER A 100 13.10 -9.46 23.76
C SER A 100 13.57 -8.88 22.41
N GLU A 101 14.69 -9.41 21.90
CA GLU A 101 15.27 -8.97 20.62
C GLU A 101 14.28 -9.06 19.46
N PHE A 102 13.38 -10.05 19.50
CA PHE A 102 12.30 -10.21 18.55
C PHE A 102 11.36 -8.99 18.51
N TYR A 103 10.81 -8.57 19.65
CA TYR A 103 9.90 -7.41 19.70
C TYR A 103 10.57 -6.12 19.24
N ARG A 104 11.83 -5.90 19.63
CA ARG A 104 12.62 -4.74 19.18
C ARG A 104 12.75 -4.70 17.66
N ASN A 105 13.07 -5.84 17.06
CA ASN A 105 13.28 -5.95 15.62
C ASN A 105 11.96 -5.83 14.84
N THR A 106 10.87 -6.41 15.34
CA THR A 106 9.53 -6.28 14.76
C THR A 106 9.01 -4.85 14.83
N LEU A 107 9.17 -4.17 15.98
CA LEU A 107 8.77 -2.76 16.13
C LEU A 107 9.54 -1.85 15.17
N LYS A 108 10.85 -2.07 15.04
CA LYS A 108 11.68 -1.30 14.09
C LYS A 108 11.26 -1.55 12.63
N LEU A 109 10.89 -2.78 12.28
CA LEU A 109 10.35 -3.09 10.96
C LEU A 109 9.05 -2.32 10.72
N LEU A 110 8.09 -2.40 11.65
CA LEU A 110 6.81 -1.70 11.55
C LEU A 110 7.00 -0.19 11.41
N THR A 111 7.82 0.44 12.26
CA THR A 111 8.06 1.89 12.17
C THR A 111 8.75 2.27 10.87
N SER A 112 9.70 1.47 10.38
CA SER A 112 10.37 1.74 9.10
C SER A 112 9.41 1.66 7.91
N ILE A 113 8.48 0.70 7.92
CA ILE A 113 7.45 0.55 6.88
C ILE A 113 6.52 1.75 6.91
N SER A 114 6.04 2.14 8.10
CA SER A 114 5.20 3.34 8.28
C SER A 114 5.90 4.57 7.73
N VAL A 115 7.14 4.85 8.18
CA VAL A 115 7.89 6.03 7.73
C VAL A 115 8.12 5.99 6.22
N ALA A 116 8.50 4.83 5.67
CA ALA A 116 8.70 4.67 4.23
C ALA A 116 7.43 4.93 3.41
N GLN A 117 6.24 4.64 3.93
CA GLN A 117 4.98 4.93 3.24
C GLN A 117 4.57 6.41 3.31
N PHE A 118 5.02 7.17 4.31
CA PHE A 118 4.73 8.60 4.43
C PHE A 118 5.67 9.50 3.66
N ILE A 119 6.91 9.07 3.40
CA ILE A 119 7.86 9.84 2.58
C ILE A 119 7.25 10.28 1.24
N PRO A 120 6.63 9.40 0.43
CA PRO A 120 6.03 9.80 -0.83
C PRO A 120 4.85 10.74 -0.63
N ILE A 121 4.02 10.56 0.40
CA ILE A 121 2.87 11.46 0.66
C ILE A 121 3.35 12.88 0.91
N ILE A 122 4.36 13.05 1.77
CA ILE A 122 4.89 14.37 2.14
C ILE A 122 5.54 15.04 0.92
N ILE A 123 6.16 14.25 0.05
CA ILE A 123 6.87 14.75 -1.13
C ILE A 123 5.94 14.99 -2.32
N THR A 124 4.78 14.33 -2.37
CA THR A 124 3.84 14.42 -3.50
C THR A 124 3.38 15.87 -3.79
N PRO A 125 3.00 16.72 -2.81
CA PRO A 125 2.67 18.14 -3.06
C PRO A 125 3.76 18.94 -3.76
N ILE A 126 5.03 18.57 -3.56
CA ILE A 126 6.16 19.21 -4.23
C ILE A 126 6.32 18.62 -5.64
N LEU A 127 6.20 17.29 -5.79
CA LEU A 127 6.27 16.63 -7.10
C LEU A 127 5.18 17.12 -8.05
N THR A 128 3.97 17.36 -7.56
CA THR A 128 2.84 17.84 -8.37
C THR A 128 3.01 19.28 -8.88
N GLN A 129 4.01 20.02 -8.39
CA GLN A 129 4.40 21.33 -8.94
C GLN A 129 5.36 21.21 -10.13
N TYR A 130 6.11 20.09 -10.23
CA TYR A 130 7.09 19.86 -11.29
C TYR A 130 6.61 18.89 -12.36
N PHE A 131 5.64 18.03 -12.04
CA PHE A 131 5.11 17.00 -12.93
C PHE A 131 3.61 17.22 -13.18
N THR A 132 3.22 17.08 -14.43
CA THR A 132 1.84 17.22 -14.89
C THR A 132 1.03 15.95 -14.59
N PRO A 133 -0.31 16.00 -14.66
CA PRO A 133 -1.12 14.79 -14.59
C PRO A 133 -0.78 13.77 -15.68
N GLU A 134 -0.32 14.20 -16.86
CA GLU A 134 0.10 13.28 -17.93
C GLU A 134 1.34 12.47 -17.51
N ASP A 135 2.33 13.12 -16.90
CA ASP A 135 3.54 12.44 -16.39
C ASP A 135 3.19 11.40 -15.32
N PHE A 136 2.27 11.75 -14.42
CA PHE A 136 1.75 10.80 -13.43
C PHE A 136 0.94 9.66 -14.05
N GLY A 137 0.27 9.89 -15.18
CA GLY A 137 -0.44 8.85 -15.93
C GLY A 137 0.50 7.84 -16.57
N ILE A 138 1.55 8.32 -17.25
CA ILE A 138 2.59 7.47 -17.83
C ILE A 138 3.33 6.72 -16.72
N TYR A 139 3.67 7.40 -15.62
CA TYR A 139 4.25 6.78 -14.43
C TYR A 139 3.33 5.70 -13.83
N GLY A 140 2.03 5.97 -13.73
CA GLY A 140 1.02 5.03 -13.25
C GLY A 140 0.91 3.78 -14.12
N LEU A 141 0.91 3.93 -15.44
CA LEU A 141 0.97 2.80 -16.38
C LEU A 141 2.25 1.98 -16.17
N TYR A 142 3.41 2.65 -16.12
CA TYR A 142 4.70 2.00 -15.89
C TYR A 142 4.71 1.21 -14.56
N VAL A 143 4.24 1.81 -13.47
CA VAL A 143 4.14 1.15 -12.16
C VAL A 143 3.19 -0.05 -12.22
N SER A 144 2.05 0.09 -12.89
CA SER A 144 1.04 -0.98 -12.99
C SER A 144 1.59 -2.19 -13.73
N ILE A 145 2.19 -1.99 -14.91
CA ILE A 145 2.82 -3.06 -15.71
C ILE A 145 3.95 -3.72 -14.91
N CYS A 146 4.88 -2.93 -14.37
CA CYS A 146 6.01 -3.46 -13.61
C CYS A 146 5.58 -4.21 -12.35
N SER A 147 4.51 -3.78 -11.68
CA SER A 147 3.99 -4.44 -10.47
C SER A 147 3.28 -5.74 -10.81
N ILE A 148 2.43 -5.75 -11.84
CA ILE A 148 1.70 -6.96 -12.29
C ILE A 148 2.70 -8.06 -12.67
N PHE A 149 3.64 -7.75 -13.56
CA PHE A 149 4.60 -8.74 -14.06
C PHE A 149 5.74 -9.02 -13.07
N GLY A 150 6.18 -8.04 -12.29
CA GLY A 150 7.22 -8.22 -11.26
C GLY A 150 6.83 -9.22 -10.17
N ILE A 151 5.53 -9.29 -9.82
CA ILE A 151 5.02 -10.22 -8.79
C ILE A 151 5.08 -11.70 -9.25
N ILE A 152 5.04 -11.94 -10.57
CA ILE A 152 4.99 -13.30 -11.15
C ILE A 152 6.29 -13.70 -11.85
N ALA A 153 7.20 -12.76 -12.07
CA ALA A 153 8.46 -13.00 -12.79
C ALA A 153 9.31 -14.10 -12.13
N SER A 154 9.21 -14.29 -10.81
CA SER A 154 9.86 -15.37 -10.06
C SER A 154 9.21 -16.75 -10.23
N GLY A 155 8.06 -16.86 -10.92
CA GLY A 155 7.22 -18.05 -10.92
C GLY A 155 6.64 -18.40 -9.55
N LYS A 156 6.58 -17.43 -8.63
CA LYS A 156 6.22 -17.59 -7.21
C LYS A 156 7.15 -18.49 -6.39
N TYR A 157 8.31 -18.84 -6.93
CA TYR A 157 9.35 -19.56 -6.18
C TYR A 157 10.00 -18.67 -5.10
N ASP A 158 9.89 -17.35 -5.20
CA ASP A 158 10.29 -16.41 -4.14
C ASP A 158 9.57 -16.71 -2.82
N ILE A 159 8.26 -16.97 -2.86
CA ILE A 159 7.49 -17.35 -1.67
C ILE A 159 7.88 -18.75 -1.18
N ALA A 160 8.13 -19.69 -2.11
CA ALA A 160 8.50 -21.06 -1.80
C ALA A 160 9.81 -21.18 -0.98
N ILE A 161 10.68 -20.16 -0.98
CA ILE A 161 11.90 -20.08 -0.16
C ILE A 161 11.60 -20.34 1.33
N MET A 162 10.42 -19.97 1.82
CA MET A 162 10.03 -20.12 3.21
C MET A 162 9.75 -21.58 3.63
N LEU A 163 9.39 -22.45 2.68
CA LEU A 163 8.82 -23.77 2.98
C LEU A 163 9.83 -24.84 3.42
N PRO A 164 11.02 -24.98 2.79
CA PRO A 164 11.93 -26.05 3.16
C PRO A 164 12.42 -25.91 4.60
N LYS A 165 12.61 -27.02 5.31
CA LYS A 165 13.30 -27.03 6.62
C LYS A 165 14.83 -26.92 6.46
N ARG A 166 15.38 -27.49 5.37
CA ARG A 166 16.82 -27.51 5.10
C ARG A 166 17.28 -26.20 4.47
N LYS A 167 18.41 -25.67 4.94
CA LYS A 167 19.02 -24.43 4.40
C LYS A 167 19.43 -24.58 2.93
N ILE A 168 19.98 -25.75 2.56
CA ILE A 168 20.40 -26.10 1.20
C ILE A 168 19.23 -25.98 0.23
N ASP A 169 18.08 -26.58 0.55
CA ASP A 169 16.89 -26.52 -0.32
C ASP A 169 16.41 -25.07 -0.51
N SER A 170 16.32 -24.27 0.56
CA SER A 170 15.92 -22.87 0.45
C SER A 170 16.90 -22.02 -0.39
N ALA A 171 18.21 -22.32 -0.32
CA ALA A 171 19.22 -21.64 -1.13
C ALA A 171 19.08 -21.98 -2.62
N ASN A 172 18.84 -23.26 -2.94
CA ASN A 172 18.62 -23.69 -4.33
C ASN A 172 17.30 -23.15 -4.90
N ILE A 173 16.24 -23.02 -4.10
CA ILE A 173 14.99 -22.37 -4.53
C ILE A 173 15.20 -20.88 -4.81
N LEU A 174 16.01 -20.19 -4.01
CA LEU A 174 16.34 -18.79 -4.28
C LEU A 174 17.06 -18.62 -5.62
N VAL A 175 18.05 -19.47 -5.91
CA VAL A 175 18.77 -19.45 -7.20
C VAL A 175 17.81 -19.79 -8.35
N LEU A 176 16.93 -20.78 -8.16
CA LEU A 176 15.89 -21.09 -9.13
C LEU A 176 14.97 -19.88 -9.40
N SER A 177 14.57 -19.15 -8.36
CA SER A 177 13.77 -17.94 -8.49
C SER A 177 14.49 -16.84 -9.28
N PHE A 178 15.79 -16.66 -9.09
CA PHE A 178 16.59 -15.73 -9.90
C PHE A 178 16.67 -16.18 -11.36
N PHE A 179 16.89 -17.47 -11.60
CA PHE A 179 16.96 -18.01 -12.96
C PHE A 179 15.64 -17.85 -13.71
N ILE A 180 14.51 -18.17 -13.08
CA ILE A 180 13.17 -17.97 -13.67
C ILE A 180 12.91 -16.48 -13.91
N THR A 181 13.30 -15.60 -12.98
CA THR A 181 13.18 -14.15 -13.14
C THR A 181 13.96 -13.65 -14.36
N PHE A 182 15.20 -14.15 -14.54
CA PHE A 182 16.02 -13.81 -15.69
C PHE A 182 15.35 -14.26 -17.00
N LEU A 183 14.93 -15.53 -17.09
CA LEU A 183 14.22 -16.06 -18.26
C LEU A 183 12.93 -15.30 -18.56
N PHE A 184 12.14 -14.99 -17.53
CA PHE A 184 10.90 -14.25 -17.68
C PHE A 184 11.16 -12.85 -18.24
N SER A 185 12.16 -12.15 -17.69
CA SER A 185 12.47 -10.78 -18.10
C SER A 185 13.08 -10.73 -19.51
N THR A 186 13.90 -11.71 -19.89
CA THR A 186 14.43 -11.81 -21.26
C THR A 186 13.33 -12.15 -22.26
N LEU A 187 12.45 -13.11 -21.95
CA LEU A 187 11.29 -13.42 -22.78
C LEU A 187 10.36 -12.21 -22.92
N PHE A 188 10.10 -11.49 -21.83
CA PHE A 188 9.27 -10.29 -21.85
C PHE A 188 9.90 -9.18 -22.71
N LEU A 189 11.22 -8.99 -22.63
CA LEU A 189 11.96 -8.09 -23.51
C LEU A 189 11.83 -8.51 -24.99
N SER A 190 11.99 -9.81 -25.30
CA SER A 190 11.83 -10.32 -26.66
C SER A 190 10.43 -10.08 -27.21
N ILE A 191 9.38 -10.31 -26.40
CA ILE A 191 8.00 -10.05 -26.79
C ILE A 191 7.79 -8.55 -27.06
N LEU A 192 8.25 -7.66 -26.18
CA LEU A 192 8.14 -6.23 -26.40
C LEU A 192 8.90 -5.75 -27.64
N ASN A 193 10.05 -6.36 -27.95
CA ASN A 193 10.82 -6.00 -29.13
C ASN A 193 10.12 -6.43 -30.43
N ILE A 194 9.51 -7.62 -30.46
CA ILE A 194 8.80 -8.15 -31.64
C ILE A 194 7.49 -7.40 -31.88
N PHE A 195 6.73 -7.10 -30.82
CA PHE A 195 5.39 -6.50 -30.91
C PHE A 195 5.36 -5.00 -30.58
N ASN A 196 6.51 -4.31 -30.65
CA ASN A 196 6.64 -2.91 -30.23
C ASN A 196 5.61 -2.00 -30.91
N GLU A 197 5.43 -2.14 -32.23
CA GLU A 197 4.48 -1.33 -33.01
C GLU A 197 3.03 -1.61 -32.60
N ALA A 198 2.64 -2.88 -32.46
CA ALA A 198 1.29 -3.25 -32.04
C ALA A 198 0.97 -2.70 -30.63
N PHE A 199 1.92 -2.77 -29.70
CA PHE A 199 1.74 -2.18 -28.36
C PHE A 199 1.63 -0.66 -28.40
N PHE A 200 2.39 0.01 -29.25
CA PHE A 200 2.27 1.45 -29.44
C PHE A 200 0.90 1.84 -29.99
N GLU A 201 0.39 1.15 -31.01
CA GLU A 201 -0.93 1.43 -31.59
C GLU A 201 -2.07 1.20 -30.57
N LEU A 202 -1.97 0.13 -29.78
CA LEU A 202 -2.96 -0.20 -28.74
C LEU A 202 -2.99 0.81 -27.60
N THR A 203 -1.82 1.28 -27.16
CA THR A 203 -1.70 2.13 -25.96
C THR A 203 -1.65 3.61 -26.29
N LYS A 204 -1.43 3.97 -27.56
CA LYS A 204 -1.17 5.33 -28.05
C LYS A 204 -0.08 6.06 -27.24
N SER A 205 0.82 5.31 -26.59
CA SER A 205 1.82 5.86 -25.67
C SER A 205 3.20 5.89 -26.33
N SER A 206 3.69 7.09 -26.63
CA SER A 206 5.05 7.31 -27.17
C SER A 206 6.14 6.80 -26.23
N PHE A 207 5.88 6.80 -24.92
CA PHE A 207 6.78 6.25 -23.91
C PHE A 207 7.08 4.77 -24.14
N LEU A 208 6.04 3.96 -24.35
CA LEU A 208 6.20 2.51 -24.56
C LEU A 208 7.03 2.23 -25.81
N LYS A 209 6.87 3.02 -26.87
CA LYS A 209 7.66 2.86 -28.09
C LYS A 209 9.15 3.17 -27.89
N LYS A 210 9.47 4.27 -27.20
CA LYS A 210 10.84 4.79 -27.07
C LYS A 210 11.64 4.14 -25.94
N TYR A 211 10.98 3.72 -24.87
CA TYR A 211 11.62 3.24 -23.64
C TYR A 211 11.15 1.84 -23.21
N TYR A 212 10.74 0.99 -24.16
CA TYR A 212 10.25 -0.37 -23.85
C TYR A 212 11.25 -1.19 -23.03
N PHE A 213 12.57 -1.00 -23.23
CA PHE A 213 13.62 -1.74 -22.52
C PHE A 213 13.64 -1.50 -21.00
N ILE A 214 13.10 -0.36 -20.55
CA ILE A 214 13.04 0.00 -19.13
C ILE A 214 12.12 -0.96 -18.37
N ILE A 215 11.03 -1.41 -18.99
CA ILE A 215 10.01 -2.21 -18.33
C ILE A 215 10.55 -3.60 -17.91
N PRO A 216 11.13 -4.42 -18.82
CA PRO A 216 11.74 -5.70 -18.45
C PRO A 216 12.84 -5.56 -17.39
N LEU A 217 13.66 -4.51 -17.49
CA LEU A 217 14.70 -4.24 -16.49
C LEU A 217 14.08 -3.99 -15.11
N SER A 218 13.03 -3.19 -15.02
CA SER A 218 12.35 -2.93 -13.76
C SER A 218 11.64 -4.15 -13.20
N ILE A 219 11.02 -4.98 -14.05
CA ILE A 219 10.43 -6.27 -13.66
C ILE A 219 11.50 -7.18 -13.04
N PHE A 220 12.66 -7.29 -13.69
CA PHE A 220 13.81 -8.05 -13.20
C PHE A 220 14.27 -7.56 -11.82
N LEU A 221 14.49 -6.26 -11.67
CA LEU A 221 14.94 -5.66 -10.41
C LEU A 221 13.89 -5.82 -9.30
N ILE A 222 12.61 -5.65 -9.60
CA ILE A 222 11.52 -5.84 -8.62
C ILE A 222 11.51 -7.28 -8.11
N SER A 223 11.54 -8.26 -9.02
CA SER A 223 11.45 -9.68 -8.66
C SER A 223 12.69 -10.17 -7.91
N ILE A 224 13.90 -9.77 -8.32
CA ILE A 224 15.13 -10.10 -7.56
C ILE A 224 15.09 -9.53 -6.15
N ASN A 225 14.73 -8.25 -6.01
CA ASN A 225 14.64 -7.62 -4.71
C ASN A 225 13.59 -8.28 -3.82
N GLN A 226 12.49 -8.76 -4.41
CA GLN A 226 11.46 -9.50 -3.71
C GLN A 226 12.00 -10.85 -3.20
N SER A 227 12.69 -11.62 -4.03
CA SER A 227 13.28 -12.91 -3.61
C SER A 227 14.34 -12.76 -2.52
N ILE A 228 15.17 -11.71 -2.59
CA ILE A 228 16.15 -11.39 -1.53
C ILE A 228 15.43 -10.96 -0.24
N LEU A 229 14.36 -10.17 -0.35
CA LEU A 229 13.56 -9.76 0.82
C LEU A 229 12.94 -10.97 1.51
N VAL A 230 12.40 -11.95 0.75
CA VAL A 230 11.89 -13.20 1.33
C VAL A 230 13.02 -14.02 1.99
N TRP A 231 14.21 -14.07 1.37
CA TRP A 231 15.38 -14.72 1.98
C TRP A 231 15.78 -14.10 3.32
N PHE A 232 15.83 -12.76 3.40
CA PHE A 232 16.10 -12.04 4.63
C PHE A 232 15.00 -12.24 5.66
N ASN A 233 13.74 -12.29 5.25
CA ASN A 233 12.62 -12.56 6.14
C ASN A 233 12.76 -13.96 6.77
N ARG A 234 13.12 -14.98 5.98
CA ARG A 234 13.37 -16.35 6.46
C ARG A 234 14.47 -16.39 7.53
N HIS A 235 15.50 -15.56 7.36
CA HIS A 235 16.63 -15.45 8.29
C HIS A 235 16.38 -14.43 9.41
N LYS A 236 15.14 -13.92 9.55
CA LYS A 236 14.72 -12.94 10.58
C LYS A 236 15.56 -11.67 10.60
N LYS A 237 16.05 -11.26 9.43
CA LYS A 237 16.90 -10.08 9.22
C LYS A 237 16.09 -8.79 9.11
N TYR A 238 15.23 -8.53 10.10
CA TYR A 238 14.28 -7.42 10.04
C TYR A 238 14.95 -6.04 10.00
N ASN A 239 16.16 -5.90 10.55
CA ASN A 239 16.96 -4.68 10.42
C ASN A 239 17.32 -4.35 8.96
N TRP A 240 17.67 -5.36 8.18
CA TRP A 240 18.04 -5.19 6.78
C TRP A 240 16.81 -4.85 5.94
N ILE A 241 15.70 -5.55 6.17
CA ILE A 241 14.41 -5.27 5.52
C ILE A 241 13.93 -3.84 5.82
N ALA A 242 14.07 -3.40 7.08
CA ALA A 242 13.72 -2.04 7.50
C ALA A 242 14.54 -0.97 6.75
N ASN A 243 15.86 -1.14 6.70
CA ASN A 243 16.75 -0.22 6.00
C ASN A 243 16.49 -0.20 4.50
N GLN A 244 16.20 -1.36 3.89
CA GLN A 244 15.85 -1.49 2.48
C GLN A 244 14.60 -0.70 2.12
N ASN A 245 13.54 -0.77 2.95
CA ASN A 245 12.29 -0.04 2.73
C ASN A 245 12.50 1.49 2.79
N LEU A 246 13.28 1.96 3.77
CA LEU A 246 13.64 3.37 3.88
C LEU A 246 14.49 3.83 2.71
N LEU A 247 15.50 3.05 2.32
CA LEU A 247 16.34 3.34 1.16
C LEU A 247 15.49 3.41 -0.11
N LYS A 248 14.57 2.47 -0.32
CA LYS A 248 13.67 2.45 -1.48
C LYS A 248 12.83 3.71 -1.59
N SER A 249 12.11 4.02 -0.51
CA SER A 249 11.18 5.15 -0.54
C SER A 249 11.90 6.49 -0.55
N GLY A 250 12.98 6.62 0.23
CA GLY A 250 13.82 7.81 0.29
C GLY A 250 14.53 8.09 -1.03
N SER A 251 15.17 7.09 -1.64
CA SER A 251 15.83 7.26 -2.94
C SER A 251 14.84 7.57 -4.05
N ASN A 252 13.72 6.86 -4.12
CA ASN A 252 12.69 7.12 -5.14
C ASN A 252 12.17 8.57 -5.05
N SER A 253 11.82 9.01 -3.85
CA SER A 253 11.24 10.34 -3.67
C SER A 253 12.29 11.46 -3.80
N GLY A 254 13.52 11.23 -3.30
CA GLY A 254 14.62 12.18 -3.41
C GLY A 254 15.11 12.35 -4.85
N VAL A 255 15.28 11.26 -5.60
CA VAL A 255 15.66 11.33 -7.01
C VAL A 255 14.53 11.93 -7.85
N ALA A 256 13.25 11.59 -7.57
CA ALA A 256 12.11 12.19 -8.26
C ALA A 256 12.08 13.71 -8.10
N LEU A 257 12.36 14.22 -6.89
CA LEU A 257 12.48 15.65 -6.63
C LEU A 257 13.62 16.28 -7.41
N LEU A 258 14.81 15.68 -7.36
CA LEU A 258 15.98 16.21 -8.08
C LEU A 258 15.77 16.27 -9.59
N LEU A 259 15.12 15.25 -10.17
CA LEU A 259 14.83 15.21 -11.60
C LEU A 259 13.65 16.13 -11.97
N GLY A 260 12.67 16.29 -11.08
CA GLY A 260 11.58 17.25 -11.25
C GLY A 260 12.06 18.71 -11.24
N ILE A 261 12.98 19.07 -10.33
CA ILE A 261 13.60 20.41 -10.32
C ILE A 261 14.37 20.68 -11.61
N LYS A 262 14.96 19.65 -12.22
CA LYS A 262 15.63 19.75 -13.53
C LYS A 262 14.68 19.71 -14.73
N ALA A 263 13.36 19.68 -14.49
CA ALA A 263 12.32 19.57 -15.52
C ALA A 263 12.56 18.42 -16.51
N ILE A 264 12.94 17.25 -15.99
CA ILE A 264 13.09 16.05 -16.81
C ILE A 264 11.74 15.32 -16.85
N ASP A 265 11.10 15.28 -18.01
CA ASP A 265 9.76 14.68 -18.24
C ASP A 265 9.64 13.25 -17.67
N LEU A 266 10.68 12.42 -17.82
CA LEU A 266 10.71 11.04 -17.33
C LEU A 266 11.23 10.90 -15.89
N GLY A 267 11.30 12.01 -15.15
CA GLY A 267 11.92 12.08 -13.84
C GLY A 267 11.33 11.08 -12.84
N LEU A 268 10.00 10.88 -12.83
CA LEU A 268 9.33 9.91 -11.96
C LEU A 268 9.75 8.45 -12.25
N ILE A 269 9.87 8.08 -13.53
CA ILE A 269 10.22 6.73 -13.97
C ILE A 269 11.70 6.46 -13.71
N LEU A 270 12.56 7.40 -14.09
CA LEU A 270 14.00 7.32 -13.84
C LEU A 270 14.30 7.23 -12.35
N ALA A 271 13.60 8.00 -11.51
CA ALA A 271 13.73 7.92 -10.06
C ALA A 271 13.41 6.52 -9.53
N GLN A 272 12.37 5.87 -10.05
CA GLN A 272 12.04 4.51 -9.66
C GLN A 272 13.09 3.49 -10.09
N ILE A 273 13.62 3.59 -11.32
CA ILE A 273 14.67 2.67 -11.79
C ILE A 273 15.95 2.85 -10.98
N ILE A 274 16.35 4.10 -10.72
CA ILE A 274 17.53 4.43 -9.91
C ILE A 274 17.34 3.89 -8.49
N ALA A 275 16.17 4.10 -7.89
CA ALA A 275 15.84 3.54 -6.58
C ALA A 275 15.93 2.00 -6.58
N LEU A 276 15.28 1.33 -7.54
CA LEU A 276 15.34 -0.13 -7.69
C LEU A 276 16.78 -0.64 -7.85
N THR A 277 17.60 0.07 -8.62
CA THR A 277 19.01 -0.26 -8.84
C THR A 277 19.82 -0.10 -7.55
N LEU A 278 19.69 1.03 -6.85
CA LEU A 278 20.37 1.29 -5.58
C LEU A 278 20.03 0.24 -4.52
N ILE A 279 18.75 -0.13 -4.42
CA ILE A 279 18.30 -1.19 -3.50
C ILE A 279 18.87 -2.54 -3.90
N SER A 280 18.92 -2.85 -5.20
CA SER A 280 19.48 -4.10 -5.70
C SER A 280 20.95 -4.23 -5.32
N PHE A 281 21.75 -3.18 -5.53
CA PHE A 281 23.14 -3.14 -5.09
C PHE A 281 23.27 -3.34 -3.58
N PHE A 282 22.48 -2.61 -2.78
CA PHE A 282 22.47 -2.76 -1.33
C PHE A 282 22.12 -4.20 -0.89
N ASN A 283 21.11 -4.80 -1.51
CA ASN A 283 20.64 -6.14 -1.20
C ASN A 283 21.65 -7.21 -1.61
N ILE A 284 22.17 -7.14 -2.84
CA ILE A 284 23.15 -8.10 -3.39
C ILE A 284 24.44 -8.05 -2.57
N PHE A 285 24.94 -6.86 -2.23
CA PHE A 285 26.16 -6.73 -1.42
C PHE A 285 26.02 -7.40 -0.04
N ASN A 286 24.89 -7.21 0.63
CA ASN A 286 24.63 -7.85 1.93
C ASN A 286 24.28 -9.34 1.80
N PHE A 287 23.71 -9.75 0.67
CA PHE A 287 23.41 -11.14 0.36
C PHE A 287 24.68 -11.97 0.15
N ILE A 288 25.59 -11.50 -0.72
CA ILE A 288 26.83 -12.22 -1.08
C ILE A 288 27.71 -12.48 0.15
N LYS A 289 27.75 -11.55 1.11
CA LYS A 289 28.54 -11.70 2.34
C LYS A 289 28.16 -12.90 3.20
N GLU A 290 26.91 -13.35 3.12
CA GLU A 290 26.39 -14.41 3.99
C GLU A 290 25.94 -15.66 3.23
N PHE A 291 25.72 -15.53 1.93
CA PHE A 291 25.26 -16.63 1.11
C PHE A 291 26.39 -17.63 0.83
N LYS A 292 26.16 -18.90 1.18
CA LYS A 292 27.11 -19.97 0.91
C LYS A 292 26.83 -20.58 -0.46
N PHE A 293 27.62 -20.18 -1.45
CA PHE A 293 27.53 -20.70 -2.82
C PHE A 293 27.78 -22.21 -2.93
N SER A 294 28.49 -22.80 -1.96
CA SER A 294 28.67 -24.26 -1.86
C SER A 294 27.37 -25.05 -1.67
N PHE A 295 26.26 -24.40 -1.31
CA PHE A 295 24.96 -25.04 -1.22
C PHE A 295 24.26 -25.23 -2.57
N ILE A 296 24.75 -24.61 -3.65
CA ILE A 296 24.13 -24.69 -4.97
C ILE A 296 24.45 -26.05 -5.60
N ASN A 297 23.41 -26.78 -6.00
CA ASN A 297 23.54 -28.05 -6.71
C ASN A 297 22.42 -28.21 -7.74
N GLN A 298 22.77 -28.46 -8.99
CA GLN A 298 21.85 -28.62 -10.10
C GLN A 298 20.78 -29.70 -9.86
N ASN A 299 21.15 -30.83 -9.27
CA ASN A 299 20.20 -31.91 -8.96
C ASN A 299 19.17 -31.47 -7.91
N THR A 300 19.61 -30.68 -6.92
CA THR A 300 18.75 -30.11 -5.89
C THR A 300 17.84 -29.02 -6.45
N ILE A 301 18.33 -28.20 -7.39
CA ILE A 301 17.52 -27.21 -8.11
C ILE A 301 16.41 -27.92 -8.89
N ARG A 302 16.75 -28.93 -9.71
CA ARG A 302 15.76 -29.69 -10.49
C ARG A 302 14.73 -30.38 -9.61
N LYS A 303 15.18 -30.99 -8.51
CA LYS A 303 14.29 -31.62 -7.52
C LYS A 303 13.32 -30.59 -6.91
N ASN A 304 13.82 -29.43 -6.51
CA ASN A 304 12.98 -28.39 -5.90
C ASN A 304 12.05 -27.71 -6.92
N PHE A 305 12.48 -27.57 -8.19
CA PHE A 305 11.62 -27.10 -9.27
C PHE A 305 10.38 -28.01 -9.40
N LEU A 306 10.59 -29.32 -9.53
CA LEU A 306 9.49 -30.29 -9.65
C LEU A 306 8.64 -30.34 -8.38
N LYS A 307 9.27 -30.31 -7.21
CA LYS A 307 8.55 -30.38 -5.92
C LYS A 307 7.60 -29.21 -5.70
N TYR A 308 7.95 -28.01 -6.14
CA TYR A 308 7.16 -26.79 -5.94
C TYR A 308 6.54 -26.25 -7.24
N ILE A 309 6.37 -27.10 -8.26
CA ILE A 309 5.85 -26.69 -9.57
C ILE A 309 4.43 -26.08 -9.52
N ASP A 310 3.65 -26.44 -8.50
CA ASP A 310 2.30 -25.91 -8.30
C ASP A 310 2.29 -24.40 -8.04
N PHE A 311 3.38 -23.83 -7.52
CA PHE A 311 3.53 -22.38 -7.40
C PHE A 311 3.55 -21.70 -8.78
N LEU A 312 4.27 -22.28 -9.73
CA LEU A 312 4.31 -21.77 -11.09
C LEU A 312 2.94 -21.94 -11.77
N LYS A 313 2.34 -23.14 -11.68
CA LYS A 313 1.11 -23.48 -12.40
C LYS A 313 -0.12 -22.74 -11.88
N PHE A 314 -0.30 -22.69 -10.56
CA PHE A 314 -1.55 -22.19 -9.95
C PHE A 314 -1.36 -20.85 -9.25
N SER A 315 -0.31 -20.72 -8.43
CA SER A 315 -0.11 -19.49 -7.65
C SER A 315 0.24 -18.31 -8.55
N SER A 316 1.11 -18.49 -9.55
CA SER A 316 1.48 -17.40 -10.46
C SER A 316 0.29 -16.92 -11.29
N VAL A 317 -0.51 -17.83 -11.85
CA VAL A 317 -1.71 -17.50 -12.63
C VAL A 317 -2.76 -16.80 -11.78
N SER A 318 -3.03 -17.31 -10.57
CA SER A 318 -3.99 -16.68 -9.66
C SER A 318 -3.55 -15.28 -9.23
N ASN A 319 -2.26 -15.07 -8.99
CA ASN A 319 -1.72 -13.76 -8.62
C ASN A 319 -1.71 -12.80 -9.82
N LEU A 320 -1.48 -13.29 -11.04
CA LEU A 320 -1.58 -12.48 -12.26
C LEU A 320 -2.97 -11.86 -12.39
N PHE A 321 -4.04 -12.67 -12.29
CA PHE A 321 -5.41 -12.15 -12.40
C PHE A 321 -5.79 -11.23 -11.23
N ASN A 322 -5.31 -11.51 -10.02
CA ASN A 322 -5.48 -10.61 -8.87
C ASN A 322 -4.78 -9.26 -9.12
N SER A 323 -3.56 -9.28 -9.64
CA SER A 323 -2.82 -8.06 -9.99
C SER A 323 -3.51 -7.26 -11.10
N PHE A 324 -4.04 -7.92 -12.15
CA PHE A 324 -4.85 -7.25 -13.17
C PHE A 324 -6.13 -6.63 -12.59
N SER A 325 -6.80 -7.32 -11.67
CA SER A 325 -8.02 -6.79 -11.02
C SER A 325 -7.73 -5.60 -10.10
N SER A 326 -6.54 -5.55 -9.50
CA SER A 326 -6.18 -4.54 -8.52
C SER A 326 -5.44 -3.34 -9.09
N MET A 327 -4.59 -3.53 -10.10
CA MET A 327 -3.76 -2.49 -10.73
C MET A 327 -4.17 -2.20 -12.18
N GLY A 328 -5.05 -3.00 -12.78
CA GLY A 328 -5.45 -2.87 -14.17
C GLY A 328 -6.27 -1.62 -14.46
N MET A 329 -6.95 -1.03 -13.47
CA MET A 329 -7.80 0.15 -13.68
C MET A 329 -7.01 1.32 -14.28
N THR A 330 -5.83 1.64 -13.74
CA THR A 330 -4.95 2.70 -14.29
C THR A 330 -4.54 2.40 -15.73
N THR A 331 -4.23 1.12 -16.04
CA THR A 331 -3.87 0.67 -17.39
C THR A 331 -5.05 0.73 -18.35
N LEU A 332 -6.28 0.43 -17.92
CA LEU A 332 -7.47 0.57 -18.75
C LEU A 332 -7.77 2.05 -19.01
N ILE A 333 -7.68 2.91 -17.99
CA ILE A 333 -7.95 4.34 -18.14
C ILE A 333 -7.01 4.98 -19.16
N ILE A 334 -5.71 4.68 -19.12
CA ILE A 334 -4.77 5.28 -20.10
C ILE A 334 -5.01 4.79 -21.53
N ILE A 335 -5.36 3.51 -21.73
CA ILE A 335 -5.64 2.95 -23.06
C ILE A 335 -6.90 3.60 -23.68
N PHE A 336 -7.95 3.80 -22.87
CA PHE A 336 -9.26 4.25 -23.38
C PHE A 336 -9.49 5.76 -23.28
N PHE A 337 -8.94 6.42 -22.25
CA PHE A 337 -9.19 7.84 -21.92
C PHE A 337 -7.93 8.70 -21.88
N GLY A 338 -6.74 8.12 -22.11
CA GLY A 338 -5.47 8.86 -22.23
C GLY A 338 -4.72 9.11 -20.91
N PRO A 339 -3.48 9.62 -21.02
CA PRO A 339 -2.54 9.71 -19.88
C PRO A 339 -2.98 10.71 -18.82
N LYS A 340 -3.54 11.87 -19.20
CA LYS A 340 -3.96 12.91 -18.25
C LYS A 340 -4.96 12.37 -17.22
N VAL A 341 -6.03 11.73 -17.71
CA VAL A 341 -7.09 11.17 -16.87
C VAL A 341 -6.57 10.02 -16.02
N ALA A 342 -5.71 9.18 -16.58
CA ALA A 342 -5.06 8.09 -15.85
C ALA A 342 -4.20 8.61 -14.69
N GLY A 343 -3.50 9.73 -14.87
CA GLY A 343 -2.69 10.34 -13.81
C GLY A 343 -3.51 10.94 -12.69
N LEU A 344 -4.63 11.59 -13.01
CA LEU A 344 -5.58 12.09 -12.02
C LEU A 344 -6.16 10.94 -11.18
N TYR A 345 -6.60 9.86 -11.83
CA TYR A 345 -7.07 8.65 -11.15
C TYR A 345 -5.96 8.01 -10.29
N PHE A 346 -4.76 7.85 -10.87
CA PHE A 346 -3.62 7.22 -10.20
C PHE A 346 -3.21 7.99 -8.94
N LEU A 347 -3.15 9.31 -8.99
CA LEU A 347 -2.87 10.14 -7.82
C LEU A 347 -3.96 9.98 -6.75
N ALA A 348 -5.23 10.03 -7.16
CA ALA A 348 -6.36 9.89 -6.23
C ALA A 348 -6.36 8.51 -5.54
N GLU A 349 -6.22 7.42 -6.30
CA GLU A 349 -6.13 6.07 -5.75
C GLU A 349 -4.93 5.92 -4.82
N LYS A 350 -3.76 6.42 -5.22
CA LYS A 350 -2.52 6.30 -4.43
C LYS A 350 -2.62 7.03 -3.10
N LEU A 351 -3.09 8.28 -3.09
CA LEU A 351 -3.16 9.09 -1.87
C LEU A 351 -4.14 8.53 -0.84
N ILE A 352 -5.26 7.98 -1.30
CA ILE A 352 -6.31 7.41 -0.44
C ILE A 352 -5.99 5.97 -0.05
N GLY A 353 -5.34 5.23 -0.94
CA GLY A 353 -4.92 3.86 -0.69
C GLY A 353 -3.94 3.73 0.48
N ILE A 354 -3.05 4.70 0.69
CA ILE A 354 -2.03 4.62 1.76
C ILE A 354 -2.64 4.56 3.17
N PRO A 355 -3.45 5.54 3.63
CA PRO A 355 -4.03 5.49 4.97
C PRO A 355 -4.94 4.27 5.16
N ILE A 356 -5.69 3.88 4.12
CA ILE A 356 -6.54 2.69 4.16
C ILE A 356 -5.69 1.42 4.28
N SER A 357 -4.59 1.30 3.54
CA SER A 357 -3.70 0.14 3.57
C SER A 357 -3.06 -0.06 4.94
N PHE A 358 -2.76 1.03 5.64
CA PHE A 358 -2.17 0.99 6.98
C PHE A 358 -3.14 0.36 8.00
N ILE A 359 -4.41 0.77 7.96
CA ILE A 359 -5.47 0.20 8.81
C ILE A 359 -5.74 -1.25 8.42
N THR A 360 -5.98 -1.49 7.13
CA THR A 360 -6.42 -2.80 6.64
C THR A 360 -5.35 -3.89 6.83
N SER A 361 -4.08 -3.59 6.57
CA SER A 361 -2.98 -4.56 6.75
C SER A 361 -2.74 -4.92 8.21
N SER A 362 -2.81 -3.94 9.12
CA SER A 362 -2.63 -4.16 10.56
C SER A 362 -3.75 -5.03 11.13
N VAL A 363 -5.00 -4.73 10.75
CA VAL A 363 -6.17 -5.52 11.15
C VAL A 363 -6.11 -6.93 10.57
N SER A 364 -5.69 -7.08 9.31
CA SER A 364 -5.59 -8.38 8.63
C SER A 364 -4.70 -9.38 9.37
N GLN A 365 -3.54 -8.93 9.87
CA GLN A 365 -2.61 -9.80 10.60
C GLN A 365 -3.22 -10.35 11.90
N VAL A 366 -3.85 -9.48 12.69
CA VAL A 366 -4.50 -9.86 13.96
C VAL A 366 -5.72 -10.73 13.69
N TYR A 367 -6.50 -10.37 12.67
CA TYR A 367 -7.66 -11.14 12.24
C TYR A 367 -7.26 -12.55 11.85
N PHE A 368 -6.27 -12.72 10.97
CA PHE A 368 -5.82 -14.04 10.51
C PHE A 368 -5.40 -14.95 11.67
N GLN A 369 -4.66 -14.41 12.64
CA GLN A 369 -4.23 -15.16 13.82
C GLN A 369 -5.42 -15.63 14.67
N LYS A 370 -6.38 -14.74 14.96
CA LYS A 370 -7.58 -15.09 15.75
C LYS A 370 -8.51 -16.02 14.98
N ALA A 371 -8.72 -15.75 13.70
CA ALA A 371 -9.60 -16.51 12.84
C ALA A 371 -9.13 -17.96 12.67
N SER A 372 -7.82 -18.18 12.49
CA SER A 372 -7.25 -19.52 12.39
C SER A 372 -7.46 -20.36 13.65
N LYS A 373 -7.51 -19.74 14.84
CA LYS A 373 -7.82 -20.44 16.10
C LYS A 373 -9.32 -20.73 16.23
N LEU A 374 -10.14 -19.70 16.02
CA LEU A 374 -11.60 -19.80 16.15
C LEU A 374 -12.23 -20.76 15.14
N PHE A 375 -11.63 -20.91 13.97
CA PHE A 375 -12.13 -21.84 12.95
C PHE A 375 -12.29 -23.28 13.45
N TYR A 376 -11.36 -23.75 14.31
CA TYR A 376 -11.41 -25.10 14.88
C TYR A 376 -12.15 -25.16 16.21
N SER A 377 -12.22 -24.06 16.97
CA SER A 377 -12.81 -24.06 18.31
C SER A 377 -14.26 -23.56 18.35
N ASP A 378 -14.56 -22.44 17.69
CA ASP A 378 -15.88 -21.79 17.73
C ASP A 378 -16.12 -20.94 16.47
N LYS A 379 -16.87 -21.52 15.54
CA LYS A 379 -17.19 -20.92 14.24
C LYS A 379 -18.21 -19.79 14.35
N ASN A 380 -19.08 -19.82 15.36
CA ASN A 380 -20.02 -18.72 15.62
C ASN A 380 -19.26 -17.49 16.13
N ALA A 381 -18.28 -17.67 17.00
CA ALA A 381 -17.38 -16.61 17.42
C ALA A 381 -16.56 -16.04 16.25
N LEU A 382 -16.14 -16.89 15.29
CA LEU A 382 -15.47 -16.43 14.06
C LEU A 382 -16.37 -15.52 13.22
N LEU A 383 -17.65 -15.88 13.02
CA LEU A 383 -18.60 -15.04 12.30
C LEU A 383 -18.82 -13.69 13.01
N ARG A 384 -18.97 -13.70 14.35
CA ARG A 384 -19.09 -12.47 15.16
C ARG A 384 -17.87 -11.58 15.02
N LEU A 385 -16.67 -12.15 15.18
CA LEU A 385 -15.40 -11.42 14.99
C LEU A 385 -15.29 -10.79 13.59
N THR A 386 -15.69 -11.53 12.56
CA THR A 386 -15.70 -11.05 11.17
C THR A 386 -16.62 -9.83 11.03
N ASN A 387 -17.84 -9.91 11.56
CA ASN A 387 -18.81 -8.82 11.52
C ASN A 387 -18.36 -7.59 12.32
N GLU A 388 -17.79 -7.79 13.51
CA GLU A 388 -17.26 -6.70 14.34
C GLU A 388 -16.13 -5.94 13.65
N ILE A 389 -15.18 -6.67 13.05
CA ILE A 389 -14.06 -6.05 12.34
C ILE A 389 -14.57 -5.25 11.15
N GLN A 390 -15.47 -5.80 10.34
CA GLN A 390 -16.05 -5.08 9.21
C GLN A 390 -16.84 -3.85 9.64
N LYS A 391 -17.63 -3.96 10.72
CA LYS A 391 -18.37 -2.83 11.29
C LYS A 391 -17.42 -1.73 11.75
N ASN A 392 -16.33 -2.07 12.42
CA ASN A 392 -15.32 -1.10 12.85
C ASN A 392 -14.61 -0.44 11.66
N ILE A 393 -14.22 -1.21 10.65
CA ILE A 393 -13.63 -0.67 9.42
C ILE A 393 -14.62 0.26 8.71
N PHE A 394 -15.90 -0.11 8.65
CA PHE A 394 -16.94 0.74 8.06
C PHE A 394 -17.03 2.09 8.78
N TYR A 395 -17.12 2.11 10.11
CA TYR A 395 -17.21 3.37 10.85
C TYR A 395 -15.96 4.25 10.75
N ILE A 396 -14.80 3.66 10.46
CA ILE A 396 -13.57 4.43 10.25
C ILE A 396 -13.50 4.95 8.81
N LEU A 397 -13.74 4.07 7.82
CA LEU A 397 -13.54 4.40 6.40
C LEU A 397 -14.70 5.20 5.81
N PHE A 398 -15.93 4.97 6.22
CA PHE A 398 -17.10 5.68 5.70
C PHE A 398 -17.00 7.20 5.89
N PRO A 399 -16.76 7.75 7.09
CA PRO A 399 -16.64 9.21 7.26
C PRO A 399 -15.43 9.76 6.52
N PHE A 400 -14.29 9.07 6.54
CA PHE A 400 -13.10 9.47 5.81
C PHE A 400 -13.37 9.59 4.30
N LEU A 401 -13.94 8.55 3.70
CA LEU A 401 -14.25 8.52 2.28
C LEU A 401 -15.38 9.49 1.91
N MET A 402 -16.35 9.72 2.79
CA MET A 402 -17.39 10.71 2.58
C MET A 402 -16.80 12.13 2.55
N ILE A 403 -15.91 12.47 3.47
CA ILE A 403 -15.19 13.75 3.48
C ILE A 403 -14.37 13.89 2.19
N CYS A 404 -13.61 12.86 1.80
CA CYS A 404 -12.84 12.90 0.56
C CYS A 404 -13.73 13.00 -0.68
N SER A 405 -14.93 12.40 -0.67
CA SER A 405 -15.88 12.52 -1.78
C SER A 405 -16.47 13.94 -1.87
N LEU A 406 -16.93 14.51 -0.75
CA LEU A 406 -17.59 15.82 -0.74
C LEU A 406 -16.61 16.98 -0.96
N PHE A 407 -15.44 16.90 -0.33
CA PHE A 407 -14.43 17.96 -0.35
C PHE A 407 -13.22 17.64 -1.22
N GLY A 408 -13.26 16.52 -1.97
CA GLY A 408 -12.13 16.02 -2.75
C GLY A 408 -11.52 17.06 -3.67
N GLU A 409 -12.35 17.77 -4.44
CA GLU A 409 -11.89 18.85 -5.33
C GLU A 409 -11.05 19.89 -4.57
N LYS A 410 -11.57 20.42 -3.45
CA LYS A 410 -10.86 21.40 -2.61
C LYS A 410 -9.60 20.84 -1.96
N LEU A 411 -9.64 19.59 -1.51
CA LEU A 411 -8.48 18.91 -0.92
C LEU A 411 -7.36 18.74 -1.96
N PHE A 412 -7.73 18.39 -3.20
CA PHE A 412 -6.77 18.16 -4.25
C PHE A 412 -6.23 19.44 -4.90
N LEU A 413 -6.91 20.59 -4.75
CA LEU A 413 -6.36 21.89 -5.15
C LEU A 413 -5.04 22.26 -4.44
N ILE A 414 -4.76 21.66 -3.28
CA ILE A 414 -3.48 21.84 -2.56
C ILE A 414 -2.29 21.35 -3.41
N PHE A 415 -2.52 20.40 -4.32
CA PHE A 415 -1.49 19.88 -5.23
C PHE A 415 -1.32 20.75 -6.49
N GLY A 416 -2.23 21.68 -6.75
CA GLY A 416 -2.28 22.55 -7.93
C GLY A 416 -3.69 22.58 -8.54
N GLN A 417 -3.95 23.56 -9.42
CA GLN A 417 -5.28 23.75 -10.03
C GLN A 417 -5.71 22.54 -10.86
N GLU A 418 -4.79 21.95 -11.64
CA GLU A 418 -5.06 20.78 -12.48
C GLU A 418 -5.46 19.53 -11.69
N TRP A 419 -5.08 19.46 -10.40
CA TRP A 419 -5.32 18.31 -9.55
C TRP A 419 -6.72 18.31 -8.92
N GLY A 420 -7.44 19.44 -8.95
CA GLY A 420 -8.84 19.49 -8.48
C GLY A 420 -9.72 18.42 -9.15
N GLU A 421 -9.47 18.14 -10.43
CA GLU A 421 -10.16 17.08 -11.18
C GLU A 421 -9.95 15.68 -10.59
N ALA A 422 -8.79 15.36 -10.01
CA ALA A 422 -8.54 14.08 -9.34
C ALA A 422 -9.49 13.88 -8.14
N GLY A 423 -9.77 14.96 -7.41
CA GLY A 423 -10.75 15.00 -6.33
C GLY A 423 -12.19 14.82 -6.80
N ILE A 424 -12.51 15.22 -8.04
CA ILE A 424 -13.81 14.98 -8.67
C ILE A 424 -13.91 13.51 -9.11
N ILE A 425 -12.89 12.97 -9.78
CA ILE A 425 -12.84 11.57 -10.24
C ILE A 425 -13.00 10.62 -9.06
N LEU A 426 -12.44 10.96 -7.90
CA LEU A 426 -12.58 10.19 -6.68
C LEU A 426 -14.03 9.82 -6.34
N LYS A 427 -14.96 10.76 -6.50
CA LYS A 427 -16.39 10.56 -6.19
C LYS A 427 -16.97 9.32 -6.88
N TYR A 428 -16.45 8.97 -8.06
CA TYR A 428 -16.96 7.88 -8.89
C TYR A 428 -16.54 6.49 -8.43
N PHE A 429 -15.49 6.36 -7.61
CA PHE A 429 -14.97 5.06 -7.18
C PHE A 429 -14.83 4.91 -5.65
N VAL A 430 -15.29 5.88 -4.86
CA VAL A 430 -15.32 5.82 -3.40
C VAL A 430 -16.14 4.63 -2.87
N ALA A 431 -17.32 4.36 -3.46
CA ALA A 431 -18.17 3.24 -3.04
C ALA A 431 -17.46 1.89 -3.25
N PHE A 432 -16.76 1.75 -4.37
CA PHE A 432 -15.93 0.59 -4.68
C PHE A 432 -14.79 0.43 -3.66
N ILE A 433 -14.06 1.53 -3.36
CA ILE A 433 -12.99 1.51 -2.35
C ILE A 433 -13.52 1.05 -1.00
N LEU A 434 -14.68 1.54 -0.56
CA LEU A 434 -15.26 1.16 0.72
C LEU A 434 -15.49 -0.35 0.79
N LEU A 435 -16.25 -0.92 -0.17
CA LEU A 435 -16.59 -2.33 -0.14
C LEU A 435 -15.38 -3.26 -0.32
N LYS A 436 -14.44 -2.89 -1.21
CA LYS A 436 -13.15 -3.58 -1.36
C LYS A 436 -12.41 -3.67 -0.02
N ASN A 437 -12.38 -2.58 0.74
CA ASN A 437 -11.64 -2.50 2.00
C ASN A 437 -12.41 -3.02 3.22
N LEU A 438 -13.72 -3.24 3.13
CA LEU A 438 -14.45 -4.06 4.11
C LEU A 438 -14.10 -5.55 3.99
N TYR A 439 -13.77 -6.02 2.77
CA TYR A 439 -13.39 -7.41 2.56
C TYR A 439 -11.89 -7.65 2.78
N SER A 440 -11.02 -6.71 2.37
CA SER A 440 -9.55 -6.88 2.37
C SER A 440 -8.98 -7.42 3.72
N PRO A 441 -9.31 -6.88 4.90
CA PRO A 441 -8.76 -7.35 6.18
C PRO A 441 -9.20 -8.75 6.59
N ILE A 442 -10.30 -9.23 6.02
CA ILE A 442 -10.84 -10.56 6.29
C ILE A 442 -10.62 -11.54 5.13
N SER A 443 -9.88 -11.13 4.10
CA SER A 443 -9.66 -11.92 2.87
C SER A 443 -9.10 -13.32 3.14
N HIS A 444 -8.34 -13.49 4.22
CA HIS A 444 -7.84 -14.78 4.68
C HIS A 444 -8.93 -15.80 5.07
N ILE A 445 -10.19 -15.40 5.23
CA ILE A 445 -11.31 -16.37 5.35
C ILE A 445 -11.33 -17.29 4.14
N GLY A 446 -11.12 -16.77 2.93
CA GLY A 446 -11.12 -17.60 1.73
C GLY A 446 -10.01 -18.66 1.75
N ASP A 447 -8.86 -18.34 2.36
CA ASP A 447 -7.77 -19.29 2.58
C ASP A 447 -8.14 -20.33 3.65
N ILE A 448 -8.67 -19.89 4.80
CA ILE A 448 -9.08 -20.75 5.92
C ILE A 448 -10.18 -21.74 5.47
N LEU A 449 -11.10 -21.29 4.61
CA LEU A 449 -12.19 -22.11 4.06
C LEU A 449 -11.78 -22.95 2.84
N ASN A 450 -10.53 -22.87 2.38
CA ASN A 450 -10.05 -23.52 1.16
C ASN A 450 -10.90 -23.20 -0.09
N LYS A 451 -11.28 -21.93 -0.28
CA LYS A 451 -12.11 -21.44 -1.40
C LYS A 451 -11.29 -20.74 -2.48
N GLN A 452 -10.05 -21.18 -2.74
CA GLN A 452 -9.14 -20.54 -3.71
C GLN A 452 -9.74 -20.50 -5.13
N ARG A 453 -10.51 -21.51 -5.54
CA ARG A 453 -11.21 -21.52 -6.83
C ARG A 453 -12.25 -20.40 -6.94
N VAL A 454 -12.99 -20.13 -5.87
CA VAL A 454 -13.99 -19.04 -5.84
C VAL A 454 -13.29 -17.68 -5.92
N LEU A 455 -12.18 -17.50 -5.20
CA LEU A 455 -11.38 -16.27 -5.26
C LEU A 455 -10.80 -16.03 -6.65
N LEU A 456 -10.38 -17.08 -7.36
CA LEU A 456 -9.90 -16.98 -8.73
C LEU A 456 -11.03 -16.54 -9.67
N LEU A 457 -12.19 -17.20 -9.62
CA LEU A 457 -13.36 -16.83 -10.42
C LEU A 457 -13.81 -15.40 -10.14
N PHE A 458 -13.78 -14.97 -8.88
CA PHE A 458 -14.05 -13.60 -8.47
C PHE A 458 -13.10 -12.59 -9.14
N ASN A 459 -11.78 -12.83 -9.10
CA ASN A 459 -10.83 -11.90 -9.70
C ASN A 459 -10.98 -11.86 -11.24
N VAL A 460 -11.15 -13.02 -11.88
CA VAL A 460 -11.35 -13.07 -13.34
C VAL A 460 -12.62 -12.33 -13.76
N SER A 461 -13.75 -12.59 -13.07
CA SER A 461 -15.01 -11.88 -13.35
C SER A 461 -14.87 -10.37 -13.12
N LEU A 462 -14.31 -9.95 -11.97
CA LEU A 462 -14.09 -8.54 -11.66
C LEU A 462 -13.30 -7.82 -12.77
N PHE A 463 -12.20 -8.43 -13.23
CA PHE A 463 -11.39 -7.88 -14.33
C PHE A 463 -12.17 -7.80 -15.64
N LEU A 464 -12.93 -8.83 -16.01
CA LEU A 464 -13.72 -8.84 -17.24
C LEU A 464 -14.83 -7.77 -17.22
N PHE A 465 -15.51 -7.57 -16.08
CA PHE A 465 -16.51 -6.52 -15.93
C PHE A 465 -15.89 -5.12 -16.00
N GLN A 466 -14.72 -4.92 -15.38
CA GLN A 466 -13.97 -3.67 -15.53
C GLN A 466 -13.60 -3.43 -16.99
N LEU A 467 -12.98 -4.41 -17.65
CA LEU A 467 -12.60 -4.31 -19.07
C LEU A 467 -13.82 -4.01 -19.96
N GLY A 468 -14.94 -4.71 -19.75
CA GLY A 468 -16.18 -4.48 -20.47
C GLY A 468 -16.73 -3.07 -20.25
N SER A 469 -16.72 -2.57 -19.02
CA SER A 469 -17.17 -1.21 -18.69
C SER A 469 -16.40 -0.16 -19.47
N PHE A 470 -15.07 -0.30 -19.56
CA PHE A 470 -14.23 0.62 -20.32
C PHE A 470 -14.38 0.44 -21.83
N TYR A 471 -14.46 -0.80 -22.33
CA TYR A 471 -14.57 -1.09 -23.76
C TYR A 471 -15.87 -0.57 -24.37
N PHE A 472 -17.01 -0.77 -23.71
CA PHE A 472 -18.32 -0.35 -24.22
C PHE A 472 -18.59 1.15 -24.02
N LEU A 473 -18.05 1.76 -22.95
CA LEU A 473 -18.34 3.16 -22.62
C LEU A 473 -17.27 4.15 -23.10
N LYS A 474 -16.25 3.68 -23.82
CA LYS A 474 -15.24 4.55 -24.44
C LYS A 474 -15.85 5.57 -25.41
N GLU A 475 -16.97 5.25 -26.04
CA GLU A 475 -17.62 6.10 -27.07
C GLU A 475 -18.22 7.38 -26.50
N TYR A 476 -18.51 7.42 -25.20
CA TYR A 476 -19.08 8.61 -24.54
C TYR A 476 -18.04 9.71 -24.26
N ASN A 477 -16.76 9.50 -24.54
CA ASN A 477 -15.61 10.40 -24.29
C ASN A 477 -15.44 10.92 -22.83
N ASP A 478 -16.37 10.60 -21.93
CA ASP A 478 -16.35 10.97 -20.52
C ASP A 478 -16.07 9.73 -19.64
N ILE A 479 -14.93 9.76 -18.94
CA ILE A 479 -14.52 8.70 -18.02
C ILE A 479 -15.56 8.43 -16.93
N LYS A 480 -16.37 9.42 -16.57
CA LYS A 480 -17.36 9.32 -15.50
C LYS A 480 -18.23 8.08 -15.63
N TYR A 481 -18.76 7.80 -16.83
CA TYR A 481 -19.66 6.67 -17.05
C TYR A 481 -18.92 5.34 -16.97
N ALA A 482 -17.75 5.23 -17.61
CA ALA A 482 -16.92 4.03 -17.56
C ALA A 482 -16.45 3.71 -16.14
N LEU A 483 -16.02 4.73 -15.39
CA LEU A 483 -15.52 4.56 -14.04
C LEU A 483 -16.63 4.27 -13.03
N LEU A 484 -17.77 4.95 -13.13
CA LEU A 484 -18.95 4.67 -12.30
C LEU A 484 -19.45 3.24 -12.50
N THR A 485 -19.57 2.78 -13.75
CA THR A 485 -20.04 1.43 -14.05
C THR A 485 -19.03 0.38 -13.60
N ALA A 486 -17.74 0.55 -13.89
CA ALA A 486 -16.69 -0.34 -13.41
C ALA A 486 -16.65 -0.40 -11.87
N SER A 487 -16.83 0.75 -11.20
CA SER A 487 -16.87 0.83 -9.74
C SER A 487 -18.13 0.22 -9.16
N PHE A 488 -19.28 0.39 -9.81
CA PHE A 488 -20.55 -0.21 -9.40
C PHE A 488 -20.50 -1.73 -9.50
N PHE A 489 -20.05 -2.28 -10.63
CA PHE A 489 -19.85 -3.71 -10.77
C PHE A 489 -18.83 -4.22 -9.76
N GLY A 490 -17.70 -3.53 -9.58
CA GLY A 490 -16.72 -3.90 -8.57
C GLY A 490 -17.27 -3.91 -7.14
N ALA A 491 -18.09 -2.91 -6.80
CA ALA A 491 -18.78 -2.80 -5.52
C ALA A 491 -19.70 -4.01 -5.28
N ILE A 492 -20.54 -4.34 -6.27
CA ILE A 492 -21.42 -5.52 -6.22
C ILE A 492 -20.62 -6.81 -6.08
N HIS A 493 -19.52 -6.97 -6.83
CA HIS A 493 -18.68 -8.16 -6.76
C HIS A 493 -18.15 -8.34 -5.33
N TYR A 494 -17.57 -7.31 -4.72
CA TYR A 494 -17.05 -7.39 -3.35
C TYR A 494 -18.16 -7.64 -2.32
N LEU A 495 -19.35 -7.06 -2.51
CA LEU A 495 -20.52 -7.33 -1.67
C LEU A 495 -20.93 -8.81 -1.77
N ALA A 496 -21.08 -9.34 -2.99
CA ALA A 496 -21.46 -10.71 -3.25
C ALA A 496 -20.45 -11.70 -2.67
N LEU A 497 -19.16 -11.46 -2.86
CA LEU A 497 -18.09 -12.27 -2.27
C LEU A 497 -18.17 -12.28 -0.74
N ASN A 498 -18.41 -11.13 -0.12
CA ASN A 498 -18.53 -10.99 1.33
C ASN A 498 -19.74 -11.78 1.87
N ILE A 499 -20.90 -11.66 1.22
CA ILE A 499 -22.11 -12.41 1.58
C ILE A 499 -21.88 -13.91 1.43
N TYR A 500 -21.28 -14.34 0.31
CA TYR A 500 -20.95 -15.74 0.06
C TYR A 500 -20.04 -16.31 1.17
N MET A 501 -18.96 -15.62 1.51
CA MET A 501 -18.03 -16.08 2.56
C MET A 501 -18.69 -16.17 3.94
N LYS A 502 -19.58 -15.23 4.28
CA LYS A 502 -20.36 -15.30 5.53
C LYS A 502 -21.35 -16.45 5.55
N LYS A 503 -21.99 -16.74 4.41
CA LYS A 503 -22.89 -17.88 4.28
C LYS A 503 -22.14 -19.19 4.46
N GLU A 504 -20.97 -19.33 3.86
CA GLU A 504 -20.10 -20.50 4.07
C GLU A 504 -19.69 -20.66 5.54
N LEU A 505 -19.32 -19.57 6.22
CA LEU A 505 -19.04 -19.62 7.66
C LEU A 505 -20.24 -20.10 8.48
N LYS A 506 -21.44 -19.63 8.14
CA LYS A 506 -22.69 -20.02 8.82
C LYS A 506 -23.11 -21.46 8.53
N ASN A 507 -22.83 -21.98 7.33
CA ASN A 507 -23.15 -23.37 6.98
C ASN A 507 -22.21 -24.36 7.66
N ILE A 508 -21.03 -23.92 8.05
CA ILE A 508 -20.00 -24.75 8.68
C ILE A 508 -20.10 -24.67 10.22
N SER A 509 -20.69 -23.61 10.77
CA SER A 509 -21.00 -23.42 12.21
C SER A 509 -22.24 -24.20 12.63
#